data_AF-A0A838KQN3-F1
#
_entry.id   AF-A0A838KQN3-F1
#
_cell.length_a   1.000
_cell.length_b   1.000
_cell.length_c   1.000
_cell.angle_alpha   90.00
_cell.angle_beta   90.00
_cell.angle_gamma   90.00
#
_symmetry.space_group_name_H-M   'P 1'
#
loop_
_entity.id
_entity.type
_entity.pdbx_description
1 polymer ?
#
loop_
_entity_poly.entity_id
_entity_poly.type
_entity_poly.pdbx_seq_one_letter_code
_entity_poly.pdbx_strand_id
1 'polypeptide(L)' 'KIGRGARVVNSILDKNIVVPDGHEIGVDADADKAAGYTVTDEGITVLGKGQHIRGTYSGAG' A
#
# COMPACT_ATOMS: atom_id res chain seq x y z
N LYS A 1 1.79 -0.91 -10.52
CA LYS A 1 3.04 -1.72 -10.49
C LYS A 1 3.21 -2.26 -9.07
N ILE A 2 3.63 -3.51 -8.93
CA ILE A 2 4.01 -4.10 -7.64
C ILE A 2 5.53 -4.27 -7.62
N GLY A 3 6.18 -3.72 -6.59
CA GLY A 3 7.62 -3.82 -6.40
C GLY A 3 8.07 -5.22 -6.03
N ARG A 4 9.37 -5.50 -6.19
CA ARG A 4 9.95 -6.78 -5.80
C ARG A 4 9.81 -6.98 -4.29
N GLY A 5 9.33 -8.14 -3.88
CA GLY A 5 9.18 -8.49 -2.45
C GLY A 5 8.07 -7.72 -1.72
N ALA A 6 7.27 -6.91 -2.43
CA ALA A 6 6.11 -6.27 -1.85
C ALA A 6 5.04 -7.30 -1.49
N ARG A 7 4.29 -7.05 -0.41
CA ARG A 7 3.19 -7.92 0.04
C ARG A 7 1.90 -7.12 0.05
N VAL A 8 0.90 -7.60 -0.69
CA VAL A 8 -0.42 -6.98 -0.78
C VAL A 8 -1.42 -8.03 -0.36
N VAL A 9 -2.08 -7.81 0.78
CA VAL A 9 -3.02 -8.75 1.41
C VAL A 9 -4.31 -8.00 1.70
N ASN A 10 -5.46 -8.63 1.51
CA ASN A 10 -6.77 -8.04 1.84
C ASN A 10 -6.93 -6.58 1.37
N SER A 11 -6.54 -6.27 0.14
CA SER A 11 -6.39 -4.89 -0.33
C SER A 11 -7.02 -4.66 -1.70
N ILE A 12 -7.56 -3.45 -1.89
CA ILE A 12 -8.08 -2.94 -3.15
C ILE A 12 -7.18 -1.79 -3.61
N LEU A 13 -6.46 -2.01 -4.71
CA LEU A 13 -5.58 -1.01 -5.33
C LEU A 13 -6.18 -0.54 -6.65
N ASP A 14 -6.46 0.75 -6.76
CA ASP A 14 -6.96 1.34 -8.00
C ASP A 14 -5.86 1.45 -9.08
N LYS A 15 -6.26 1.85 -10.28
CA LYS A 15 -5.39 2.02 -11.45
C LYS A 15 -4.24 2.98 -11.15
N ASN A 16 -3.07 2.63 -11.69
CA ASN A 16 -1.81 3.38 -11.60
C ASN A 16 -1.19 3.47 -10.20
N ILE A 17 -1.66 2.69 -9.22
CA ILE A 17 -0.95 2.54 -7.95
C ILE A 17 0.39 1.83 -8.18
N VAL A 18 1.46 2.37 -7.58
CA VAL A 18 2.80 1.82 -7.59
C VAL A 18 3.20 1.48 -6.16
N VAL A 19 3.32 0.19 -5.88
CA VAL A 19 3.81 -0.31 -4.60
C VAL A 19 5.34 -0.40 -4.67
N PRO A 20 6.10 0.25 -3.76
CA PRO A 20 7.55 0.15 -3.70
C PRO A 20 8.03 -1.28 -3.42
N ASP A 21 9.31 -1.53 -3.67
CA ASP A 21 9.95 -2.81 -3.32
C ASP A 21 9.91 -3.01 -1.80
N GLY A 22 9.60 -4.23 -1.36
CA GLY A 22 9.50 -4.60 0.05
C GLY A 22 8.33 -3.96 0.82
N HIS A 23 7.47 -3.16 0.18
CA HIS A 23 6.37 -2.48 0.86
C HIS A 23 5.24 -3.45 1.21
N GLU A 24 4.64 -3.28 2.37
CA GLU A 24 3.48 -4.05 2.83
C GLU A 24 2.21 -3.19 2.78
N ILE A 25 1.11 -3.79 2.30
CA ILE A 25 -0.23 -3.18 2.27
C ILE A 25 -1.26 -4.24 2.67
N GLY A 26 -2.12 -3.91 3.63
CA GLY A 26 -3.16 -4.76 4.19
C GLY A 26 -2.64 -5.96 4.97
N VAL A 27 -1.35 -5.96 5.31
CA VAL A 27 -0.73 -6.92 6.23
C VAL A 27 -1.01 -6.52 7.69
N ASP A 28 -0.95 -5.22 7.98
CA ASP A 28 -1.25 -4.62 9.28
C ASP A 28 -2.21 -3.43 9.07
N ALA A 29 -3.45 -3.62 9.50
CA ALA A 29 -4.51 -2.63 9.35
C ALA A 29 -4.25 -1.36 10.17
N ASP A 30 -3.56 -1.45 11.30
CA ASP A 30 -3.27 -0.30 12.14
C ASP A 30 -2.10 0.50 11.57
N ALA A 31 -1.10 -0.18 11.02
CA ALA A 31 -0.02 0.46 10.26
C ALA A 31 -0.56 1.19 9.01
N ASP A 32 -1.49 0.56 8.28
CA ASP A 32 -2.13 1.16 7.11
C ASP A 32 -2.96 2.40 7.47
N LYS A 33 -3.75 2.34 8.56
CA LYS A 33 -4.47 3.50 9.09
C LYS A 33 -3.50 4.62 9.49
N ALA A 34 -2.40 4.29 10.16
CA ALA A 34 -1.37 5.25 10.56
C ALA A 34 -0.65 5.86 9.34
N ALA A 35 -0.51 5.11 8.25
CA ALA A 35 0.01 5.59 6.97
C ALA A 35 -0.98 6.49 6.21
N GLY A 36 -2.23 6.62 6.70
CA GLY A 36 -3.28 7.42 6.08
C GLY A 36 -4.02 6.70 4.96
N TYR A 37 -3.99 5.36 4.97
CA TYR A 37 -4.77 4.55 4.04
C TYR A 37 -6.21 4.41 4.53
N THR A 38 -7.12 4.23 3.59
CA THR A 38 -8.50 3.89 3.93
C THR A 38 -8.54 2.42 4.29
N VAL A 39 -8.99 2.08 5.49
CA VAL A 39 -9.20 0.68 5.90
C VAL A 39 -10.66 0.51 6.29
N THR A 40 -11.35 -0.47 5.72
CA THR A 40 -12.75 -0.75 6.05
C THR A 40 -12.86 -1.39 7.44
N ASP A 41 -14.07 -1.42 8.00
CA ASP A 41 -14.33 -2.09 9.27
C ASP A 41 -14.06 -3.60 9.21
N GLU A 42 -14.16 -4.20 8.01
CA GLU A 42 -13.82 -5.59 7.72
C GLU A 42 -12.30 -5.80 7.49
N GLY A 43 -11.49 -4.76 7.62
CA GLY A 43 -10.03 -4.82 7.53
C GLY A 43 -9.46 -4.75 6.11
N ILE A 44 -10.25 -4.30 5.13
CA ILE A 44 -9.79 -4.18 3.73
C ILE A 44 -9.09 -2.84 3.54
N THR A 45 -7.83 -2.86 3.11
CA THR A 45 -7.09 -1.63 2.80
C THR A 45 -7.37 -1.17 1.37
N VAL A 46 -7.80 0.07 1.20
CA VAL A 46 -8.19 0.67 -0.08
C VAL A 46 -7.30 1.87 -0.40
N LEU A 47 -6.64 1.82 -1.56
CA LEU A 47 -5.85 2.92 -2.11
C LEU A 47 -6.45 3.45 -3.41
N GLY A 48 -6.88 4.71 -3.38
CA GLY A 48 -7.51 5.38 -4.52
C GLY A 48 -6.52 6.06 -5.47
N LYS A 49 -6.99 6.43 -6.67
CA LYS A 49 -6.19 7.14 -7.69
C LYS A 49 -5.49 8.38 -7.11
N GLY A 50 -4.17 8.44 -7.27
CA GLY A 50 -3.33 9.57 -6.83
C GLY A 50 -2.88 9.51 -5.37
N GLN A 51 -3.28 8.48 -4.62
CA GLN A 51 -2.78 8.25 -3.28
C GLN A 51 -1.33 7.73 -3.37
N HIS A 52 -0.39 8.53 -2.87
CA HIS A 52 1.02 8.18 -2.88
C HIS A 52 1.32 7.25 -1.70
N ILE A 53 1.80 6.05 -2.00
CA ILE A 53 2.37 5.14 -1.00
C ILE A 53 3.65 5.80 -0.47
N ARG A 54 3.59 6.31 0.76
CA ARG A 54 4.74 6.90 1.45
C ARG A 54 5.60 5.76 1.99
N GLY A 55 6.55 5.34 1.18
CA GLY A 55 7.69 4.51 1.58
C GLY A 55 8.97 5.23 1.27
N THR A 56 9.99 5.03 2.10
CA THR A 56 11.36 5.38 1.76
C THR A 56 11.74 4.64 0.48
N TYR A 57 11.72 5.34 -0.65
CA TYR A 57 12.37 4.89 -1.86
C TYR A 57 13.88 4.80 -1.55
N SER A 58 14.40 3.60 -1.32
CA SER A 58 15.85 3.31 -1.39
C SER A 58 16.29 2.89 -2.79
N GLY A 59 15.40 3.05 -3.79
CA GLY A 59 15.71 2.80 -5.18
C GLY A 59 16.56 3.92 -5.77
N ALA A 60 17.88 3.77 -5.69
CA ALA A 60 18.75 4.30 -6.72
C ALA A 60 18.30 3.74 -8.08
N GLY A 61 17.93 4.62 -9.00
CA GLY A 61 17.50 4.32 -10.36
C GLY A 61 17.26 5.59 -11.13
#